data_AF-A0A4P8XVU4-F1
#
_entry.id   AF-A0A4P8XVU4-F1
#
_cell.length_a   1.000
_cell.length_b   1.000
_cell.length_c   1.000
_cell.angle_alpha   90.00
_cell.angle_beta   90.00
_cell.angle_gamma   90.00
#
_symmetry.space_group_name_H-M   'P 1'
#
loop_
_entity.id
_entity.type
_entity.pdbx_description
1 polymer ?
#
loop_
_entity_poly.entity_id
_entity_poly.type
_entity_poly.pdbx_seq_one_letter_code
_entity_poly.pdbx_strand_id
1 'polypeptide(L)'
;MNLTVWLDIGVSILFILTVIVCYRRGFAKTILGLLSSVISLAGAYFIGSWLSKLIYDNAIKDKIVSNVSNSMESSVSSTTSKVETATNDLPEFVDKILGYFGYNSSNINKGIDSTVHTQSQNVANGIESVIGPIVTALIAFLLVFLLFIILRFITGKISRMICRGFNLPVISTVNHIVGGVVGIFNALILIYFLSGIVTYAIPLFSGGKISYEDFNLAVESSKIFKIFYEHNFLADTLKSVLSVFN
;
A
#
# COMPACT_ATOMS: atom_id res chain seq x y z
N MET A 1 22.83 14.50 2.86
CA MET A 1 22.13 14.12 4.11
C MET A 1 21.37 12.84 3.81
N ASN A 2 21.74 11.73 4.47
CA ASN A 2 21.32 10.38 4.05
C ASN A 2 19.82 10.15 4.30
N LEU A 3 19.14 9.49 3.35
CA LEU A 3 17.72 9.12 3.41
C LEU A 3 17.34 8.43 4.73
N THR A 4 18.23 7.58 5.24
CA THR A 4 18.16 6.92 6.56
C THR A 4 17.86 7.87 7.71
N VAL A 5 18.56 9.02 7.77
CA VAL A 5 18.42 9.98 8.86
C VAL A 5 17.04 10.65 8.80
N TRP A 6 16.53 10.93 7.61
CA TRP A 6 15.21 11.49 7.42
C TRP A 6 14.09 10.53 7.84
N LEU A 7 14.25 9.23 7.60
CA LEU A 7 13.30 8.21 8.04
C LEU A 7 13.21 8.15 9.57
N ASP A 8 14.36 8.10 10.25
CA ASP A 8 14.40 8.05 11.73
C ASP A 8 13.87 9.33 12.38
N ILE A 9 14.22 10.50 11.83
CA ILE A 9 13.70 11.79 12.30
C ILE A 9 12.19 11.86 12.09
N GLY A 10 11.68 11.45 10.92
CA GLY A 10 10.26 11.47 10.60
C GLY A 10 9.44 10.60 11.57
N VAL A 11 9.89 9.37 11.80
CA VAL A 11 9.24 8.44 12.76
C VAL A 11 9.28 9.00 14.18
N SER A 12 10.43 9.54 14.61
CA SER A 12 10.58 10.09 15.96
C SER A 12 9.66 11.29 16.20
N ILE A 13 9.60 12.22 15.25
CA ILE A 13 8.71 13.39 15.31
C ILE A 13 7.24 12.94 15.36
N LEU A 14 6.86 12.00 14.49
CA LEU A 14 5.50 11.48 14.43
C LEU A 14 5.08 10.79 15.74
N PHE A 15 6.00 10.02 16.33
CA PHE A 15 5.81 9.39 17.63
C PHE A 15 5.57 10.43 18.73
N ILE A 16 6.49 11.38 18.88
CA ILE A 16 6.43 12.42 19.92
C ILE A 16 5.17 13.27 19.77
N LEU A 17 4.85 13.72 18.55
CA LEU A 17 3.65 14.52 18.29
C LEU A 17 2.38 13.75 18.64
N THR A 18 2.30 12.46 18.27
CA THR A 18 1.13 11.64 18.57
C THR A 18 0.96 11.46 20.08
N VAL A 19 2.03 11.18 20.82
CA VAL A 19 2.01 11.04 22.27
C VAL A 19 1.61 12.36 22.95
N ILE A 20 2.18 13.50 22.53
CA ILE A 20 1.83 14.83 23.08
C ILE A 20 0.36 15.16 22.83
N VAL A 21 -0.13 14.90 21.61
CA VAL A 21 -1.55 15.11 21.26
C VAL A 21 -2.46 14.23 22.12
N CYS A 22 -2.10 12.97 22.35
CA CYS A 22 -2.88 12.05 23.18
C CYS A 22 -2.82 12.43 24.67
N TYR A 23 -1.68 12.88 25.16
CA TYR A 23 -1.53 13.42 26.51
C TYR A 23 -2.45 14.63 26.72
N ARG A 24 -2.40 15.63 25.81
CA ARG A 24 -3.24 16.84 25.88
C ARG A 24 -4.74 16.56 25.71
N ARG A 25 -5.11 15.49 25.01
CA ARG A 25 -6.51 15.08 24.81
C ARG A 25 -7.07 14.35 26.04
N GLY A 26 -6.22 13.65 26.79
CA GLY A 26 -6.61 12.83 27.93
C GLY A 26 -7.19 11.47 27.53
N PHE A 27 -7.31 10.56 28.50
CA PHE A 27 -7.60 9.14 28.30
C PHE A 27 -8.85 8.87 27.45
N ALA A 28 -10.01 9.43 27.82
CA ALA A 28 -11.27 9.14 27.13
C ALA A 28 -11.26 9.50 25.63
N LYS A 29 -10.63 10.64 25.28
CA LYS A 29 -10.49 11.05 23.87
C LYS A 29 -9.46 10.19 23.14
N THR A 30 -8.42 9.74 23.83
CA THR A 30 -7.39 8.89 23.25
C THR A 30 -7.89 7.46 22.99
N ILE A 31 -8.63 6.84 23.92
CA ILE A 31 -9.18 5.50 23.74
C ILE A 31 -10.18 5.47 22.58
N LEU A 32 -11.07 6.47 22.50
CA LEU A 32 -11.98 6.62 21.36
C LEU A 32 -11.25 6.91 20.05
N GLY A 33 -10.15 7.66 20.11
CA GLY A 33 -9.26 7.88 18.97
C GLY A 33 -8.56 6.61 18.49
N LEU A 34 -8.25 5.69 19.40
CA LEU A 34 -7.67 4.39 19.09
C LEU A 34 -8.72 3.47 18.44
N LEU A 35 -9.93 3.38 19.02
CA LEU A 35 -11.05 2.64 18.40
C LEU A 35 -11.36 3.19 16.99
N SER A 36 -11.39 4.51 16.83
CA SER A 36 -11.60 5.13 15.52
C SER A 36 -10.51 4.76 14.50
N SER A 37 -9.27 4.57 14.96
CA SER A 37 -8.15 4.13 14.13
C SER A 37 -8.42 2.75 13.57
N VAL A 38 -8.79 1.82 14.46
CA VAL A 38 -9.03 0.42 14.12
C VAL A 38 -10.23 0.31 13.17
N ILE A 39 -11.33 1.01 13.47
CA ILE A 39 -12.52 1.04 12.62
C ILE A 39 -12.19 1.63 11.23
N SER A 40 -11.40 2.70 11.18
CA SER A 40 -10.99 3.32 9.92
C SER A 40 -10.10 2.39 9.09
N LEU A 41 -9.19 1.66 9.73
CA LEU A 41 -8.31 0.71 9.07
C LEU A 41 -9.10 -0.47 8.50
N ALA A 42 -9.98 -1.07 9.30
CA ALA A 42 -10.84 -2.16 8.86
C ALA A 42 -11.75 -1.71 7.71
N GLY A 43 -12.43 -0.56 7.87
CA GLY A 43 -13.29 0.00 6.82
C GLY A 43 -12.52 0.30 5.54
N ALA A 44 -11.33 0.87 5.64
CA ALA A 44 -10.48 1.16 4.49
C ALA A 44 -10.04 -0.12 3.78
N TYR A 45 -9.68 -1.16 4.52
CA TYR A 45 -9.32 -2.46 3.94
C TYR A 45 -10.48 -3.07 3.15
N PHE A 46 -11.67 -3.20 3.74
CA PHE A 46 -12.84 -3.79 3.07
C PHE A 46 -13.31 -2.99 1.87
N ILE A 47 -13.43 -1.66 2.03
CA ILE A 47 -13.90 -0.78 0.94
C ILE A 47 -12.83 -0.71 -0.15
N GLY A 48 -11.55 -0.60 0.21
CA GLY A 48 -10.45 -0.51 -0.72
C GLY A 48 -10.27 -1.80 -1.53
N SER A 49 -10.36 -2.97 -0.90
CA SER A 49 -10.29 -4.25 -1.62
C SER A 49 -11.45 -4.41 -2.59
N TRP A 50 -12.67 -4.09 -2.15
CA TRP A 50 -13.85 -4.17 -3.02
C TRP A 50 -13.78 -3.19 -4.19
N LEU A 51 -13.45 -1.93 -3.91
CA LEU A 51 -13.38 -0.88 -4.92
C LEU A 51 -12.23 -1.11 -5.91
N SER A 52 -11.11 -1.68 -5.46
CA SER A 52 -9.99 -2.01 -6.35
C SER A 52 -10.37 -3.00 -7.44
N LYS A 53 -11.12 -4.05 -7.07
CA LYS A 53 -11.62 -5.04 -8.01
C LYS A 53 -12.61 -4.40 -8.99
N LEU A 54 -13.51 -3.54 -8.50
CA LEU A 54 -14.46 -2.83 -9.34
C LEU A 54 -13.75 -1.92 -10.37
N ILE A 55 -12.74 -1.16 -9.95
CA ILE A 55 -11.95 -0.31 -10.85
C ILE A 55 -11.22 -1.16 -11.89
N TYR A 56 -10.59 -2.26 -11.45
CA TYR A 56 -9.88 -3.15 -12.36
C TYR A 56 -10.82 -3.73 -13.43
N ASP A 57 -11.91 -4.37 -13.00
CA ASP A 57 -12.85 -5.07 -13.86
C ASP A 57 -13.51 -4.12 -14.88
N ASN A 58 -13.82 -2.88 -14.51
CA ASN A 58 -14.58 -1.95 -15.37
C ASN A 58 -13.73 -0.96 -16.18
N ALA A 59 -12.50 -0.62 -15.73
CA ALA A 59 -11.74 0.45 -16.36
C ALA A 59 -10.37 0.02 -16.93
N ILE A 60 -9.82 -1.11 -16.46
CA ILE A 60 -8.43 -1.49 -16.77
C ILE A 60 -8.36 -2.82 -17.51
N LYS A 61 -9.13 -3.83 -17.08
CA LYS A 61 -9.11 -5.17 -17.66
C LYS A 61 -9.27 -5.14 -19.19
N ASP A 62 -10.32 -4.47 -19.68
CA ASP A 62 -10.60 -4.38 -21.11
C ASP A 62 -9.47 -3.69 -21.88
N LYS A 63 -8.81 -2.67 -21.30
CA LYS A 63 -7.69 -1.97 -21.93
C LYS A 63 -6.46 -2.87 -22.06
N ILE A 64 -6.18 -3.70 -21.04
CA ILE A 64 -5.09 -4.67 -21.08
C ILE A 64 -5.38 -5.70 -22.17
N VAL A 65 -6.57 -6.30 -22.15
CA VAL A 65 -6.95 -7.35 -23.13
C VAL A 65 -6.98 -6.79 -24.56
N SER A 66 -7.53 -5.59 -24.78
CA SER A 66 -7.61 -4.99 -26.11
C SER A 66 -6.25 -4.60 -26.67
N ASN A 67 -5.39 -3.99 -25.86
CA ASN A 67 -4.06 -3.58 -26.30
C ASN A 67 -3.23 -4.81 -26.71
N VAL A 68 -3.24 -5.84 -25.87
CA VAL A 68 -2.53 -7.09 -26.16
C VAL A 68 -3.10 -7.78 -27.40
N SER A 69 -4.43 -7.84 -27.54
CA SER A 69 -5.07 -8.49 -28.71
C SER A 69 -4.73 -7.78 -30.02
N ASN A 70 -4.73 -6.44 -30.04
CA ASN A 70 -4.41 -5.64 -31.22
C ASN A 70 -2.94 -5.80 -31.65
N SER A 71 -2.01 -5.88 -30.70
CA SER A 71 -0.58 -6.11 -30.97
C SER A 71 -0.28 -7.50 -31.52
N MET A 72 -1.13 -8.48 -31.20
CA MET A 72 -1.02 -9.85 -31.67
C MET A 72 -1.52 -10.06 -33.11
N GLU A 73 -2.51 -9.28 -33.56
CA GLU A 73 -2.95 -9.30 -34.97
C GLU A 73 -1.84 -8.84 -35.92
N SER A 74 -0.87 -8.07 -35.42
CA SER A 74 0.24 -7.51 -36.20
C SER A 74 1.50 -8.40 -36.25
N SER A 75 1.54 -9.54 -35.53
CA SER A 75 2.76 -10.32 -35.31
C SER A 75 2.66 -11.78 -35.80
N VAL A 76 3.42 -12.11 -36.86
CA VAL A 76 3.36 -13.40 -37.60
C VAL A 76 4.21 -14.55 -36.98
N SER A 77 4.96 -14.35 -35.88
CA SER A 77 5.90 -15.38 -35.36
C SER A 77 5.66 -15.82 -33.91
N SER A 78 6.36 -16.88 -33.49
CA SER A 78 6.18 -17.76 -32.31
C SER A 78 5.75 -17.13 -30.96
N THR A 79 5.16 -17.95 -30.09
CA THR A 79 4.57 -17.58 -28.77
C THR A 79 5.47 -16.69 -27.91
N THR A 80 6.77 -16.94 -27.87
CA THR A 80 7.74 -16.15 -27.08
C THR A 80 7.87 -14.71 -27.59
N SER A 81 7.96 -14.52 -28.91
CA SER A 81 7.98 -13.18 -29.54
C SER A 81 6.65 -12.44 -29.38
N LYS A 82 5.51 -13.15 -29.31
CA LYS A 82 4.19 -12.51 -29.10
C LYS A 82 4.02 -11.94 -27.69
N VAL A 83 4.55 -12.61 -26.68
CA VAL A 83 4.47 -12.13 -25.30
C VAL A 83 5.40 -10.94 -25.07
N GLU A 84 6.57 -10.95 -25.70
CA GLU A 84 7.53 -9.83 -25.61
C GLU A 84 6.96 -8.55 -26.27
N THR A 85 6.36 -8.66 -27.45
CA THR A 85 5.66 -7.53 -28.10
C THR A 85 4.43 -7.08 -27.31
N ALA A 86 3.60 -8.00 -26.82
CA ALA A 86 2.42 -7.68 -26.04
C ALA A 86 2.72 -7.03 -24.67
N THR A 87 3.84 -7.39 -24.04
CA THR A 87 4.29 -6.76 -22.80
C THR A 87 4.71 -5.32 -23.04
N ASN A 88 5.38 -5.04 -24.17
CA ASN A 88 5.82 -3.68 -24.51
C ASN A 88 4.65 -2.74 -24.85
N ASP A 89 3.49 -3.28 -25.24
CA ASP A 89 2.28 -2.51 -25.58
C ASP A 89 1.27 -2.40 -24.42
N LEU A 90 1.69 -2.79 -23.21
CA LEU A 90 0.92 -2.51 -22.01
C LEU A 90 0.69 -1.00 -21.87
N PRO A 91 -0.46 -0.58 -21.30
CA PRO A 91 -0.66 0.82 -20.97
C PRO A 91 0.51 1.36 -20.15
N GLU A 92 1.00 2.56 -20.48
CA GLU A 92 2.22 3.15 -19.89
C GLU A 92 2.22 3.14 -18.35
N PHE A 93 1.04 3.25 -17.72
CA PHE A 93 0.92 3.17 -16.27
C PHE A 93 1.16 1.76 -15.72
N VAL A 94 0.74 0.71 -16.44
CA VAL A 94 0.96 -0.69 -16.07
C VAL A 94 2.42 -1.04 -16.24
N ASP A 95 3.03 -0.66 -17.35
CA ASP A 95 4.46 -0.89 -17.62
C ASP A 95 5.35 -0.22 -16.56
N LYS A 96 5.10 1.07 -16.25
CA LYS A 96 5.82 1.79 -15.18
C LYS A 96 5.67 1.13 -13.81
N ILE A 97 4.48 0.65 -13.51
CA ILE A 97 4.19 -0.04 -12.26
C ILE A 97 4.93 -1.38 -12.20
N LEU A 98 4.84 -2.20 -13.24
CA LEU A 98 5.46 -3.52 -13.31
C LEU A 98 6.99 -3.40 -13.27
N GLY A 99 7.56 -2.51 -14.07
CA GLY A 99 8.99 -2.22 -14.08
C GLY A 99 9.50 -1.74 -12.72
N TYR A 100 8.70 -0.96 -11.99
CA TYR A 100 9.04 -0.53 -10.62
C TYR A 100 9.14 -1.68 -9.62
N PHE A 101 8.28 -2.71 -9.75
CA PHE A 101 8.35 -3.91 -8.91
C PHE A 101 9.32 -4.97 -9.45
N GLY A 102 10.12 -4.65 -10.46
CA GLY A 102 11.13 -5.53 -11.03
C GLY A 102 10.58 -6.55 -12.03
N TYR A 103 9.35 -6.38 -12.52
CA TYR A 103 8.79 -7.22 -13.57
C TYR A 103 9.16 -6.68 -14.94
N ASN A 104 9.82 -7.51 -15.73
CA ASN A 104 10.02 -7.29 -17.16
C ASN A 104 9.34 -8.41 -17.97
N SER A 105 9.40 -8.30 -19.29
CA SER A 105 8.90 -9.31 -20.24
C SER A 105 9.42 -10.73 -19.97
N SER A 106 10.64 -10.89 -19.43
CA SER A 106 11.20 -12.20 -19.03
C SER A 106 10.50 -12.83 -17.82
N ASN A 107 10.15 -12.03 -16.79
CA ASN A 107 9.39 -12.52 -15.63
C ASN A 107 7.93 -12.85 -15.99
N ILE A 108 7.32 -12.04 -16.87
CA ILE A 108 5.96 -12.27 -17.37
C ILE A 108 5.90 -13.54 -18.23
N ASN A 109 6.91 -13.77 -19.08
CA ASN A 109 7.06 -15.02 -19.85
C ASN A 109 7.06 -16.27 -18.96
N LYS A 110 7.76 -16.26 -17.83
CA LYS A 110 7.80 -17.40 -16.90
C LYS A 110 6.43 -17.71 -16.29
N GLY A 111 5.71 -16.69 -15.81
CA GLY A 111 4.35 -16.86 -15.26
C GLY A 111 3.36 -17.39 -16.31
N ILE A 112 3.57 -17.01 -17.57
CA ILE A 112 2.81 -17.47 -18.73
C ILE A 112 3.18 -18.91 -19.10
N ASP A 113 4.45 -19.30 -19.14
CA ASP A 113 4.86 -20.69 -19.44
C ASP A 113 4.27 -21.70 -18.43
N SER A 114 4.15 -21.33 -17.15
CA SER A 114 3.47 -22.14 -16.12
C SER A 114 1.95 -22.23 -16.29
N THR A 115 1.31 -21.28 -16.99
CA THR A 115 -0.16 -21.19 -17.15
C THR A 115 -0.62 -21.65 -18.54
N VAL A 116 0.22 -21.47 -19.57
CA VAL A 116 -0.05 -21.72 -21.00
C VAL A 116 -0.03 -23.19 -21.38
N HIS A 117 0.47 -24.09 -20.53
CA HIS A 117 0.34 -25.51 -20.79
C HIS A 117 -1.13 -26.00 -20.87
N THR A 118 -2.11 -25.14 -20.54
CA THR A 118 -3.54 -25.51 -20.43
C THR A 118 -4.49 -24.78 -21.41
N GLN A 119 -4.18 -23.63 -22.03
CA GLN A 119 -5.15 -22.89 -22.87
C GLN A 119 -4.54 -22.20 -24.10
N SER A 120 -4.46 -22.94 -25.21
CA SER A 120 -3.86 -22.57 -26.49
C SER A 120 -4.69 -21.62 -27.40
N GLN A 121 -5.59 -20.76 -26.91
CA GLN A 121 -6.39 -19.93 -27.86
C GLN A 121 -6.52 -18.43 -27.59
N ASN A 122 -6.06 -17.88 -26.46
CA ASN A 122 -6.04 -16.42 -26.32
C ASN A 122 -4.91 -15.93 -25.38
N VAL A 123 -3.73 -15.67 -25.95
CA VAL A 123 -2.55 -15.19 -25.19
C VAL A 123 -2.86 -13.91 -24.42
N ALA A 124 -3.79 -13.08 -24.91
CA ALA A 124 -4.29 -11.90 -24.20
C ALA A 124 -4.91 -12.22 -22.82
N ASN A 125 -5.71 -13.28 -22.73
CA ASN A 125 -6.28 -13.74 -21.46
C ASN A 125 -5.22 -14.38 -20.55
N GLY A 126 -4.22 -15.04 -21.13
CA GLY A 126 -3.05 -15.56 -20.39
C GLY A 126 -2.27 -14.43 -19.73
N ILE A 127 -1.96 -13.37 -20.47
CA ILE A 127 -1.29 -12.17 -19.95
C ILE A 127 -2.13 -11.48 -18.88
N GLU A 128 -3.45 -11.32 -19.10
CA GLU A 128 -4.36 -10.73 -18.12
C GLU A 128 -4.41 -11.52 -16.81
N SER A 129 -4.38 -12.86 -16.87
CA SER A 129 -4.42 -13.70 -15.67
C SER A 129 -3.19 -13.53 -14.76
N VAL A 130 -2.05 -13.11 -15.32
CA VAL A 130 -0.80 -12.86 -14.58
C VAL A 130 -0.76 -11.40 -14.10
N ILE A 131 -1.09 -10.44 -14.97
CA ILE A 131 -0.96 -9.01 -14.68
C ILE A 131 -2.12 -8.48 -13.82
N GLY A 132 -3.32 -9.03 -14.00
CA GLY A 132 -4.54 -8.54 -13.36
C GLY A 132 -4.50 -8.53 -11.83
N PRO A 133 -4.09 -9.63 -11.17
CA PRO A 133 -3.91 -9.66 -9.73
C PRO A 133 -2.90 -8.62 -9.22
N ILE A 134 -1.80 -8.41 -9.95
CA ILE A 134 -0.76 -7.42 -9.60
C ILE A 134 -1.34 -6.01 -9.64
N VAL A 135 -1.96 -5.65 -10.76
CA VAL A 135 -2.57 -4.32 -10.93
C VAL A 135 -3.68 -4.10 -9.90
N THR A 136 -4.51 -5.11 -9.64
CA THR A 136 -5.57 -5.04 -8.62
C THR A 136 -5.02 -4.83 -7.22
N ALA A 137 -3.99 -5.58 -6.81
CA ALA A 137 -3.37 -5.45 -5.50
C ALA A 137 -2.77 -4.05 -5.28
N LEU A 138 -2.23 -3.45 -6.34
CA LEU A 138 -1.66 -2.11 -6.28
C LEU A 138 -2.72 -1.01 -6.20
N ILE A 139 -3.81 -1.14 -6.95
CA ILE A 139 -4.97 -0.26 -6.81
C ILE A 139 -5.55 -0.40 -5.40
N ALA A 140 -5.66 -1.62 -4.88
CA ALA A 140 -6.12 -1.88 -3.52
C ALA A 140 -5.22 -1.17 -2.49
N PHE A 141 -3.90 -1.32 -2.61
CA PHE A 141 -2.95 -0.67 -1.73
C PHE A 141 -3.13 0.86 -1.70
N LEU A 142 -3.23 1.50 -2.88
CA LEU A 142 -3.43 2.95 -2.97
C LEU A 142 -4.80 3.40 -2.43
N LEU A 143 -5.87 2.64 -2.73
CA LEU A 143 -7.22 2.95 -2.26
C LEU A 143 -7.34 2.77 -0.75
N VAL A 144 -6.81 1.69 -0.19
CA VAL A 144 -6.81 1.43 1.26
C VAL A 144 -6.09 2.58 1.99
N PHE A 145 -4.97 3.05 1.44
CA PHE A 145 -4.26 4.21 1.99
C PHE A 145 -5.12 5.48 1.97
N LEU A 146 -5.66 5.84 0.80
CA LEU A 146 -6.45 7.05 0.64
C LEU A 146 -7.73 7.01 1.51
N LEU A 147 -8.43 5.88 1.49
CA LEU A 147 -9.62 5.64 2.31
C LEU A 147 -9.28 5.67 3.80
N PHE A 148 -8.16 5.12 4.24
CA PHE A 148 -7.76 5.18 5.64
C PHE A 148 -7.60 6.62 6.12
N ILE A 149 -6.95 7.49 5.33
CA ILE A 149 -6.79 8.91 5.68
C ILE A 149 -8.17 9.58 5.80
N ILE A 150 -9.05 9.36 4.83
CA ILE A 150 -10.39 9.95 4.79
C ILE A 150 -11.22 9.45 5.98
N LEU A 151 -11.31 8.13 6.18
CA LEU A 151 -12.06 7.52 7.27
C LEU A 151 -11.49 7.94 8.63
N ARG A 152 -10.16 8.01 8.78
CA ARG A 152 -9.53 8.44 10.04
C ARG A 152 -9.88 9.90 10.36
N PHE A 153 -9.95 10.77 9.35
CA PHE A 153 -10.38 12.15 9.55
C PHE A 153 -11.85 12.23 9.99
N ILE A 154 -12.74 11.47 9.32
CA ILE A 154 -14.18 11.42 9.62
C ILE A 154 -14.42 10.86 11.03
N THR A 155 -13.93 9.65 11.32
CA THR A 155 -14.12 8.99 12.62
C THR A 155 -13.42 9.76 13.75
N GLY A 156 -12.31 10.43 13.46
CA GLY A 156 -11.63 11.36 14.37
C GLY A 156 -12.44 12.62 14.67
N LYS A 157 -13.29 13.10 13.75
CA LYS A 157 -14.26 14.17 14.03
C LYS A 157 -15.42 13.65 14.87
N ILE A 158 -15.99 12.51 14.51
CA ILE A 158 -17.12 11.90 15.22
C ILE A 158 -16.77 11.62 16.69
N SER A 159 -15.62 10.98 16.95
CA SER A 159 -15.15 10.69 18.31
C SER A 159 -15.01 11.96 19.17
N ARG A 160 -14.50 13.06 18.58
CA ARG A 160 -14.40 14.36 19.25
C ARG A 160 -15.77 14.97 19.53
N MET A 161 -16.74 14.83 18.63
CA MET A 161 -18.11 15.32 18.84
C MET A 161 -18.78 14.57 19.99
N ILE A 162 -18.66 13.23 20.01
CA ILE A 162 -19.19 12.41 21.11
C ILE A 162 -18.58 12.86 22.45
N CYS A 163 -17.26 12.97 22.54
CA CYS A 163 -16.57 13.41 23.76
C CYS A 163 -16.93 14.83 24.20
N ARG A 164 -17.45 15.69 23.31
CA ARG A 164 -17.86 17.05 23.65
C ARG A 164 -19.29 17.09 24.19
N GLY A 165 -20.15 16.17 23.75
CA GLY A 165 -21.52 16.02 24.27
C GLY A 165 -21.56 15.40 25.66
N PHE A 166 -20.61 14.53 26.00
CA PHE A 166 -20.46 13.98 27.34
C PHE A 166 -19.45 14.81 28.15
N ASN A 167 -19.94 15.62 29.10
CA ASN A 167 -19.10 16.35 30.07
C ASN A 167 -18.39 15.35 31.01
N LEU A 168 -17.34 14.70 30.52
CA LEU A 168 -16.55 13.77 31.33
C LEU A 168 -15.78 14.58 32.40
N PRO A 169 -15.98 14.33 33.70
CA PRO A 169 -15.21 14.97 34.76
C PRO A 169 -13.78 14.44 34.72
N VAL A 170 -12.91 15.21 34.08
CA VAL A 170 -11.50 14.88 33.89
C VAL A 170 -10.74 15.29 35.16
N ILE A 171 -10.46 14.34 36.06
CA ILE A 171 -9.44 14.53 37.10
C ILE A 171 -8.12 14.78 36.36
N SER A 172 -7.62 16.01 36.41
CA SER A 172 -6.85 16.56 35.28
C SER A 172 -5.55 15.82 35.05
N THR A 173 -4.69 15.61 36.05
CA THR A 173 -3.35 15.06 35.81
C THR A 173 -3.36 13.58 35.42
N VAL A 174 -4.11 12.74 36.16
CA VAL A 174 -4.12 11.28 35.92
C VAL A 174 -4.71 10.97 34.54
N ASN A 175 -5.78 11.66 34.13
CA ASN A 175 -6.40 11.45 32.82
C ASN A 175 -5.45 11.81 31.65
N HIS A 176 -4.61 12.83 31.81
CA HIS A 176 -3.63 13.21 30.79
C HIS A 176 -2.46 12.22 30.73
N ILE A 177 -1.96 11.76 31.89
CA ILE A 177 -0.91 10.74 31.96
C ILE A 177 -1.36 9.44 31.30
N VAL A 178 -2.53 8.91 31.68
CA VAL A 178 -3.08 7.68 31.08
C VAL A 178 -3.37 7.90 29.58
N GLY A 179 -3.82 9.09 29.19
CA GLY A 179 -3.95 9.49 27.79
C GLY A 179 -2.62 9.47 27.02
N GLY A 180 -1.51 9.85 27.66
CA GLY A 180 -0.17 9.74 27.10
C GLY A 180 0.27 8.29 26.92
N VAL A 181 0.03 7.43 27.93
CA VAL A 181 0.35 5.99 27.87
C VAL A 181 -0.42 5.30 26.75
N VAL A 182 -1.73 5.51 26.65
CA VAL A 182 -2.54 5.00 25.53
C VAL A 182 -2.08 5.62 24.20
N GLY A 183 -1.60 6.86 24.24
CA GLY A 183 -1.01 7.56 23.12
C GLY A 183 0.22 6.86 22.53
N ILE A 184 1.01 6.17 23.35
CA ILE A 184 2.13 5.35 22.87
C ILE A 184 1.62 4.24 21.97
N PHE A 185 0.61 3.47 22.41
CA PHE A 185 0.02 2.41 21.59
C PHE A 185 -0.59 2.94 20.30
N ASN A 186 -1.30 4.08 20.36
CA ASN A 186 -1.86 4.72 19.18
C ASN A 186 -0.77 5.22 18.22
N ALA A 187 0.36 5.73 18.73
CA ALA A 187 1.51 6.12 17.93
C ALA A 187 2.17 4.91 17.26
N LEU A 188 2.35 3.80 17.99
CA LEU A 188 2.91 2.56 17.44
C LEU A 188 2.07 2.02 16.28
N ILE A 189 0.74 1.93 16.44
CA ILE A 189 -0.18 1.48 15.37
C ILE A 189 -0.10 2.41 14.16
N LEU A 190 -0.08 3.73 14.40
CA LEU A 190 -0.05 4.72 13.33
C LEU A 190 1.27 4.66 12.54
N ILE A 191 2.41 4.59 13.23
CA ILE A 191 3.74 4.49 12.62
C ILE A 191 3.88 3.18 11.88
N TYR A 192 3.42 2.07 12.47
CA TYR A 192 3.40 0.77 11.82
C TYR A 192 2.67 0.84 10.47
N PHE A 193 1.45 1.38 10.45
CA PHE A 193 0.71 1.53 9.20
C PHE A 193 1.44 2.45 8.20
N LEU A 194 1.93 3.61 8.65
CA LEU A 194 2.59 4.59 7.80
C LEU A 194 3.92 4.07 7.23
N SER A 195 4.67 3.27 7.98
CA SER A 195 5.94 2.68 7.54
C SER A 195 5.76 1.75 6.33
N GLY A 196 4.69 0.94 6.33
CA GLY A 196 4.35 0.09 5.20
C GLY A 196 4.02 0.90 3.95
N ILE A 197 3.31 2.02 4.12
CA ILE A 197 3.02 2.94 3.01
C ILE A 197 4.28 3.61 2.49
N VAL A 198 5.08 4.20 3.38
CA VAL A 198 6.30 4.94 3.05
C VAL A 198 7.27 4.05 2.27
N THR A 199 7.31 2.75 2.60
CA THR A 199 8.15 1.76 1.91
C THR A 199 7.90 1.72 0.41
N TYR A 200 6.63 1.72 -0.01
CA TYR A 200 6.30 1.64 -1.43
C TYR A 200 6.06 3.01 -2.04
N ALA A 201 5.55 3.97 -1.27
CA ALA A 201 5.24 5.31 -1.76
C ALA A 201 6.50 6.10 -2.11
N ILE A 202 7.55 6.09 -1.27
CA ILE A 202 8.75 6.90 -1.54
C ILE A 202 9.40 6.51 -2.88
N PRO A 203 9.72 5.23 -3.15
CA PRO A 203 10.38 4.92 -4.40
C PRO A 203 9.41 5.06 -5.60
N LEU A 204 8.10 4.82 -5.44
CA LEU A 204 7.08 5.06 -6.48
C LEU A 204 7.00 6.55 -6.89
N PHE A 205 6.90 7.46 -5.91
CA PHE A 205 6.76 8.89 -6.18
C PHE A 205 8.09 9.61 -6.41
N SER A 206 9.22 8.92 -6.28
CA SER A 206 10.55 9.48 -6.55
C SER A 206 10.87 9.58 -8.05
N GLY A 207 10.00 9.07 -8.94
CA GLY A 207 10.17 9.16 -10.38
C GLY A 207 11.46 8.49 -10.88
N GLY A 208 11.82 7.35 -10.28
CA GLY A 208 13.03 6.58 -10.64
C GLY A 208 14.34 7.09 -10.01
N LYS A 209 14.31 8.17 -9.21
CA LYS A 209 15.51 8.70 -8.54
C LYS A 209 15.97 7.87 -7.33
N ILE A 210 15.05 7.11 -6.74
CA ILE A 210 15.29 6.24 -5.59
C ILE A 210 14.73 4.88 -6.01
N SER A 211 15.60 3.89 -6.21
CA SER A 211 15.17 2.51 -6.45
C SER A 211 14.57 1.91 -5.18
N TYR A 212 13.74 0.88 -5.32
CA TYR A 212 13.31 0.07 -4.17
C TYR A 212 14.51 -0.50 -3.40
N GLU A 213 15.57 -0.90 -4.11
CA GLU A 213 16.79 -1.43 -3.49
C GLU A 213 17.52 -0.35 -2.69
N ASP A 214 17.72 0.85 -3.26
CA ASP A 214 18.34 1.99 -2.57
C ASP A 214 17.54 2.39 -1.32
N PHE A 215 16.22 2.35 -1.43
CA PHE A 215 15.32 2.60 -0.30
C PHE A 215 15.45 1.50 0.76
N ASN A 216 15.45 0.23 0.36
CA ASN A 216 15.57 -0.89 1.30
C ASN A 216 16.92 -0.85 2.04
N LEU A 217 18.02 -0.48 1.36
CA LEU A 217 19.31 -0.24 2.01
C LEU A 217 19.26 0.93 3.01
N ALA A 218 18.54 2.01 2.68
CA ALA A 218 18.32 3.12 3.60
C ALA A 218 17.46 2.72 4.82
N VAL A 219 16.54 1.78 4.65
CA VAL A 219 15.74 1.20 5.73
C VAL A 219 16.57 0.26 6.61
N GLU A 220 17.37 -0.62 6.02
CA GLU A 220 18.23 -1.55 6.77
C GLU A 220 19.29 -0.84 7.62
N SER A 221 19.75 0.32 7.15
CA SER A 221 20.68 1.19 7.88
C SER A 221 20.01 2.07 8.93
N SER A 222 18.67 2.15 8.95
CA SER A 222 17.91 2.92 9.94
C SER A 222 17.78 2.12 11.24
N LYS A 223 17.75 2.84 12.37
CA LYS A 223 17.57 2.21 13.69
C LYS A 223 16.11 2.13 14.11
N ILE A 224 15.33 3.16 13.80
CA ILE A 224 13.96 3.31 14.31
C ILE A 224 12.96 2.84 13.27
N PHE A 225 13.06 3.32 12.03
CA PHE A 225 12.14 2.94 10.96
C PHE A 225 12.19 1.42 10.69
N LYS A 226 13.39 0.81 10.73
CA LYS A 226 13.59 -0.63 10.54
C LYS A 226 12.69 -1.50 11.42
N ILE A 227 12.51 -1.14 12.69
CA ILE A 227 11.69 -1.90 13.66
C ILE A 227 10.23 -2.00 13.19
N PHE A 228 9.71 -0.93 12.58
CA PHE A 228 8.34 -0.90 12.07
C PHE A 228 8.21 -1.54 10.70
N TYR A 229 9.31 -1.61 9.94
CA TYR A 229 9.37 -2.24 8.63
C TYR A 229 9.47 -3.76 8.70
N GLU A 230 10.38 -4.32 9.51
CA GLU A 230 10.65 -5.77 9.57
C GLU A 230 9.46 -6.62 10.02
N HIS A 231 8.49 -6.01 10.70
CA HIS A 231 7.28 -6.70 11.17
C HIS A 231 6.02 -6.28 10.43
N ASN A 232 6.15 -5.56 9.31
CA ASN A 232 5.02 -4.97 8.63
C ASN A 232 4.27 -5.96 7.74
N PHE A 233 3.16 -6.49 8.23
CA PHE A 233 2.29 -7.41 7.50
C PHE A 233 1.81 -6.84 6.16
N LEU A 234 1.63 -5.52 6.05
CA LEU A 234 1.21 -4.90 4.78
C LEU A 234 2.35 -4.91 3.76
N ALA A 235 3.58 -4.71 4.21
CA ALA A 235 4.74 -4.86 3.35
C ALA A 235 4.95 -6.32 2.97
N ASP A 236 4.81 -7.24 3.92
CA ASP A 236 4.94 -8.67 3.63
C ASP A 236 3.83 -9.20 2.73
N THR A 237 2.58 -8.75 2.90
CA THR A 237 1.49 -9.17 2.00
C THR A 237 1.70 -8.64 0.60
N LEU A 238 2.07 -7.37 0.42
CA LEU A 238 2.37 -6.85 -0.90
C LEU A 238 3.59 -7.57 -1.49
N LYS A 239 4.66 -7.76 -0.72
CA LYS A 239 5.84 -8.52 -1.14
C LYS A 239 5.51 -9.96 -1.49
N SER A 240 4.62 -10.63 -0.76
CA SER A 240 4.20 -12.02 -1.02
C SER A 240 3.37 -12.12 -2.30
N VAL A 241 2.44 -11.18 -2.52
CA VAL A 241 1.66 -11.10 -3.77
C VAL A 241 2.60 -10.86 -4.95
N LEU A 242 3.67 -10.11 -4.76
CA LEU A 242 4.68 -9.91 -5.79
C LEU A 242 5.60 -11.16 -5.94
N SER A 243 6.06 -11.75 -4.84
CA SER A 243 7.03 -12.84 -4.87
C SER A 243 6.46 -14.20 -5.29
N VAL A 244 5.14 -14.43 -5.15
CA VAL A 244 4.47 -15.66 -5.61
C VAL A 244 4.63 -15.89 -7.12
N PHE A 245 5.04 -14.86 -7.88
CA PHE A 245 5.21 -14.92 -9.33
C PHE A 245 6.67 -14.75 -9.79
N ASN A 246 7.64 -14.88 -8.88
CA ASN A 246 9.08 -14.85 -9.18
C ASN A 246 9.67 -16.28 -9.13
#